data_AF-A0A3D1V0M0-F1
#
_entry.id   AF-A0A3D1V0M0-F1
#
_cell.length_a   1.000
_cell.length_b   1.000
_cell.length_c   1.000
_cell.angle_alpha   90.00
_cell.angle_beta   90.00
_cell.angle_gamma   90.00
#
_symmetry.space_group_name_H-M   'P 1'
#
loop_
_entity.id
_entity.type
_entity.pdbx_description
1 polymer ?
#
loop_
_entity_poly.entity_id
_entity_poly.type
_entity_poly.pdbx_seq_one_letter_code
_entity_poly.pdbx_strand_id
1 'polypeptide(L)'
;WHWGRLLAGLCGDHVAAMGVYHDAMLPRFWFAHGSIVRAGEAVMDIVPAQGRFRWPGLRSVAKTAVMWLVGAAVLALFIQRERGELVHAVSAIRTAAPGWLALAIAGGLLLQVVLGLTFLPILQRIGSPIPVRALINAQIQRIIVATVVPAGGPASVYAGVRAFGRSGVDSSDALFVALVNSVLGYGSFVLVLLPALIVISVAGSLSRLIVIGSAAMLVIVAVLMVGLVVLLRGSALSERLLDKLPSRGLAEWARGFVAQSHQHGVRARDLVSPLGINLVVEIVGISVL
;
A
#
# COMPACT_ATOMS: atom_id res chain seq x y z
N TRP A 1 21.45 21.58 -36.24
CA TRP A 1 20.39 21.55 -37.27
C TRP A 1 20.61 20.44 -38.32
N HIS A 2 20.93 19.18 -37.93
CA HIS A 2 21.07 18.09 -38.92
C HIS A 2 20.75 16.66 -38.46
N TRP A 3 20.11 16.46 -37.29
CA TRP A 3 19.76 15.11 -36.79
C TRP A 3 18.27 14.74 -36.88
N GLY A 4 17.40 15.67 -37.31
CA GLY A 4 15.94 15.48 -37.32
C GLY A 4 15.33 14.73 -38.53
N ARG A 5 16.14 14.28 -39.50
CA ARG A 5 15.63 13.66 -40.75
C ARG A 5 15.93 12.17 -40.92
N LEU A 6 16.64 11.54 -39.99
CA LEU A 6 17.01 10.12 -40.06
C LEU A 6 16.07 9.16 -39.30
N LEU A 7 15.14 9.68 -38.49
CA LEU A 7 14.18 8.85 -37.73
C LEU A 7 12.76 8.80 -38.35
N ALA A 8 12.52 9.51 -39.46
CA ALA A 8 11.21 9.52 -40.13
C ALA A 8 11.03 8.42 -41.19
N GLY A 9 12.05 7.60 -41.46
CA GLY A 9 12.04 6.59 -42.53
C GLY A 9 11.83 5.14 -42.09
N LEU A 10 11.61 4.86 -40.79
CA LEU A 10 11.52 3.50 -40.25
C LEU A 10 10.15 3.17 -39.61
N CYS A 11 9.13 3.98 -39.87
CA CYS A 11 7.77 3.79 -39.32
C CYS A 11 6.68 3.86 -40.41
N GLY A 12 6.97 3.29 -41.59
CA GLY A 12 5.98 3.00 -42.62
C GLY A 12 6.02 1.51 -42.91
N ASP A 13 4.85 0.86 -42.95
CA ASP A 13 4.58 -0.46 -43.56
C ASP A 13 4.10 -1.61 -42.64
N HIS A 14 3.70 -1.37 -41.39
CA HIS A 14 3.04 -2.41 -40.56
C HIS A 14 1.69 -2.05 -39.92
N VAL A 15 0.98 -1.03 -40.42
CA VAL A 15 -0.35 -0.62 -39.89
C VAL A 15 -1.53 -0.99 -40.80
N ALA A 16 -1.32 -1.71 -41.90
CA ALA A 16 -2.38 -1.99 -42.88
C ALA A 16 -3.05 -3.38 -42.78
N ALA A 17 -2.93 -4.11 -41.66
CA ALA A 17 -3.48 -5.48 -41.53
C ALA A 17 -4.19 -5.81 -40.19
N MET A 18 -4.78 -4.83 -39.50
CA MET A 18 -5.67 -5.07 -38.35
C MET A 18 -7.00 -4.29 -38.47
N GLY A 19 -7.56 -4.29 -39.68
CA GLY A 19 -8.78 -3.57 -40.00
C GLY A 19 -9.99 -4.45 -40.32
N VAL A 20 -10.20 -5.60 -39.65
CA VAL A 20 -11.46 -6.38 -39.80
C VAL A 20 -11.68 -7.27 -38.56
N TYR A 21 -12.07 -6.74 -37.40
CA TYR A 21 -12.70 -7.52 -36.28
C TYR A 21 -13.25 -6.61 -35.17
N HIS A 22 -13.91 -5.50 -35.49
CA HIS A 22 -14.35 -4.56 -34.45
C HIS A 22 -15.76 -3.99 -34.60
N ASP A 23 -16.67 -4.71 -35.27
CA ASP A 23 -18.10 -4.37 -35.28
C ASP A 23 -18.94 -5.65 -35.27
N ALA A 24 -19.45 -6.02 -34.09
CA ALA A 24 -20.66 -6.82 -33.83
C ALA A 24 -20.51 -7.70 -32.58
N MET A 25 -20.54 -7.08 -31.39
CA MET A 25 -21.13 -7.64 -30.17
C MET A 25 -20.78 -6.69 -29.03
N LEU A 26 -21.65 -5.73 -28.73
CA LEU A 26 -21.88 -5.16 -27.40
C LEU A 26 -22.97 -4.08 -27.51
N PRO A 27 -24.23 -4.43 -27.19
CA PRO A 27 -24.97 -3.55 -26.31
C PRO A 27 -25.84 -4.35 -25.35
N ARG A 28 -25.48 -4.38 -24.04
CA ARG A 28 -26.43 -4.51 -22.91
C ARG A 28 -25.84 -4.61 -21.49
N PHE A 29 -24.52 -4.62 -21.29
CA PHE A 29 -23.94 -4.81 -19.94
C PHE A 29 -23.69 -3.53 -19.11
N TRP A 30 -24.15 -2.36 -19.56
CA TRP A 30 -23.77 -1.07 -18.95
C TRP A 30 -24.72 -0.52 -17.85
N PHE A 31 -25.73 -1.26 -17.39
CA PHE A 31 -26.74 -0.71 -16.46
C PHE A 31 -26.78 -1.29 -15.03
N ALA A 32 -25.78 -2.07 -14.59
CA ALA A 32 -25.75 -2.63 -13.23
C ALA A 32 -24.61 -2.13 -12.32
N HIS A 33 -23.86 -1.10 -12.72
CA HIS A 33 -22.66 -0.59 -12.01
C HIS A 33 -22.88 0.68 -11.15
N GLY A 34 -24.14 1.06 -10.87
CA GLY A 34 -24.47 2.33 -10.21
C GLY A 34 -24.22 2.41 -8.69
N SER A 35 -23.98 1.28 -8.01
CA SER A 35 -23.78 1.24 -6.55
C SER A 35 -22.30 1.23 -6.12
N ILE A 36 -21.41 0.64 -6.94
CA ILE A 36 -19.96 0.61 -6.67
C ILE A 36 -19.32 1.97 -6.99
N VAL A 37 -19.79 2.66 -8.04
CA VAL A 37 -19.39 4.05 -8.31
C VAL A 37 -19.82 4.95 -7.15
N ARG A 38 -20.99 4.73 -6.54
CA ARG A 38 -21.46 5.55 -5.40
C ARG A 38 -20.69 5.32 -4.09
N ALA A 39 -20.21 4.10 -3.82
CA ALA A 39 -19.33 3.82 -2.68
C ALA A 39 -17.90 4.33 -2.90
N GLY A 40 -17.43 4.28 -4.16
CA GLY A 40 -16.21 4.95 -4.61
C GLY A 40 -16.33 6.47 -4.53
N GLU A 41 -17.47 7.05 -4.89
CA GLU A 41 -17.82 8.46 -4.74
C GLU A 41 -17.96 8.86 -3.27
N ALA A 42 -18.43 8.02 -2.35
CA ALA A 42 -18.47 8.40 -0.93
C ALA A 42 -17.07 8.50 -0.28
N VAL A 43 -16.09 7.71 -0.78
CA VAL A 43 -14.69 7.80 -0.36
C VAL A 43 -13.93 8.87 -1.18
N MET A 44 -14.31 9.08 -2.45
CA MET A 44 -13.80 10.14 -3.32
C MET A 44 -14.48 11.49 -3.11
N ASP A 45 -15.60 11.61 -2.39
CA ASP A 45 -16.26 12.88 -2.03
C ASP A 45 -15.48 13.63 -0.94
N ILE A 46 -14.48 12.98 -0.35
CA ILE A 46 -13.44 13.65 0.43
C ILE A 46 -12.46 14.41 -0.50
N VAL A 47 -12.43 14.10 -1.80
CA VAL A 47 -11.61 14.73 -2.83
C VAL A 47 -12.49 15.21 -4.00
N PRO A 48 -13.04 16.44 -3.95
CA PRO A 48 -14.04 16.89 -4.91
C PRO A 48 -13.55 16.77 -6.36
N ALA A 49 -14.23 15.95 -7.15
CA ALA A 49 -14.00 15.73 -8.59
C ALA A 49 -14.42 16.93 -9.48
N GLN A 50 -14.88 18.02 -8.87
CA GLN A 50 -15.14 19.29 -9.55
C GLN A 50 -14.25 20.36 -8.95
N GLY A 51 -13.50 21.07 -9.79
CA GLY A 51 -12.43 22.03 -9.46
C GLY A 51 -12.78 23.27 -8.63
N ARG A 52 -13.72 23.17 -7.69
CA ARG A 52 -13.87 24.11 -6.59
C ARG A 52 -13.17 23.51 -5.38
N PHE A 53 -11.89 23.85 -5.22
CA PHE A 53 -11.17 23.68 -3.96
C PHE A 53 -11.91 24.47 -2.88
N ARG A 54 -12.87 23.81 -2.23
CA ARG A 54 -13.65 24.40 -1.16
C ARG A 54 -12.71 24.48 0.02
N TRP A 55 -12.26 25.70 0.34
CA TRP A 55 -11.32 25.93 1.42
C TRP A 55 -11.78 25.17 2.66
N PRO A 56 -10.90 24.38 3.28
CA PRO A 56 -11.23 23.66 4.49
C PRO A 56 -11.78 24.68 5.50
N GLY A 57 -13.00 24.45 6.01
CA GLY A 57 -13.58 25.35 7.01
C GLY A 57 -12.63 25.48 8.20
N LEU A 58 -12.62 26.64 8.88
CA LEU A 58 -11.67 26.98 9.96
C LEU A 58 -11.44 25.83 10.97
N ARG A 59 -12.50 25.08 11.29
CA ARG A 59 -12.47 23.91 12.19
C ARG A 59 -11.57 22.77 11.68
N SER A 60 -11.49 22.54 10.39
CA SER A 60 -10.63 21.50 9.79
C SER A 60 -9.16 21.90 9.79
N VAL A 61 -8.86 23.19 9.51
CA VAL A 61 -7.50 23.74 9.63
C VAL A 61 -7.01 23.62 11.08
N ALA A 62 -7.86 23.96 12.05
CA ALA A 62 -7.54 23.80 13.47
C ALA A 62 -7.26 22.33 13.84
N LYS A 63 -8.07 21.37 13.39
CA LYS A 63 -7.83 19.93 13.64
C LYS A 63 -6.49 19.47 13.06
N THR A 64 -6.19 19.85 11.83
CA THR A 64 -4.91 19.54 11.19
C THR A 64 -3.76 20.15 11.97
N ALA A 65 -3.85 21.43 12.35
CA ALA A 65 -2.84 22.11 13.16
C ALA A 65 -2.62 21.41 14.52
N VAL A 66 -3.68 21.02 15.21
CA VAL A 66 -3.59 20.27 16.47
C VAL A 66 -2.89 18.93 16.26
N MET A 67 -3.23 18.19 15.21
CA MET A 67 -2.55 16.91 14.88
C MET A 67 -1.04 17.11 14.65
N TRP A 68 -0.66 18.17 13.93
CA TRP A 68 0.75 18.52 13.71
C TRP A 68 1.46 18.91 15.01
N LEU A 69 0.83 19.73 15.87
CA LEU A 69 1.39 20.13 17.15
C LEU A 69 1.59 18.92 18.08
N VAL A 70 0.61 18.00 18.13
CA VAL A 70 0.74 16.75 18.90
C VAL A 70 1.86 15.89 18.34
N GLY A 71 1.94 15.71 17.02
CA GLY A 71 3.02 14.96 16.38
C GLY A 71 4.40 15.56 16.67
N ALA A 72 4.52 16.88 16.59
CA ALA A 72 5.75 17.60 16.92
C ALA A 72 6.12 17.49 18.40
N ALA A 73 5.13 17.55 19.31
CA ALA A 73 5.36 17.37 20.74
C ALA A 73 5.84 15.95 21.08
N VAL A 74 5.21 14.92 20.49
CA VAL A 74 5.65 13.53 20.65
C VAL A 74 7.06 13.33 20.10
N LEU A 75 7.36 13.89 18.93
CA LEU A 75 8.70 13.83 18.34
C LEU A 75 9.73 14.54 19.21
N ALA A 76 9.41 15.72 19.75
CA ALA A 76 10.29 16.46 20.65
C ALA A 76 10.57 15.67 21.94
N LEU A 77 9.53 15.06 22.53
CA LEU A 77 9.67 14.20 23.71
C LEU A 77 10.52 12.95 23.41
N PHE A 78 10.30 12.32 22.26
CA PHE A 78 11.10 11.18 21.80
C PHE A 78 12.58 11.58 21.62
N ILE A 79 12.84 12.68 20.89
CA ILE A 79 14.19 13.21 20.72
C ILE A 79 14.82 13.53 22.07
N GLN A 80 14.08 14.14 23.00
CA GLN A 80 14.58 14.47 24.34
C GLN A 80 14.93 13.21 25.15
N ARG A 81 14.10 12.17 25.06
CA ARG A 81 14.31 10.90 25.77
C ARG A 81 15.48 10.11 25.20
N GLU A 82 15.62 10.10 23.87
CA GLU A 82 16.59 9.27 23.15
C GLU A 82 17.82 10.06 22.67
N ARG A 83 18.13 11.24 23.27
CA ARG A 83 19.26 12.08 22.85
C ARG A 83 20.59 11.33 22.84
N GLY A 84 20.81 10.46 23.84
CA GLY A 84 22.05 9.67 23.94
C GLY A 84 22.22 8.75 22.74
N GLU A 85 21.20 7.94 22.45
CA GLU A 85 21.15 7.05 21.29
C GLU A 85 21.31 7.81 19.96
N LEU A 86 20.67 8.98 19.83
CA LEU A 86 20.81 9.82 18.65
C LEU A 86 22.24 10.34 18.45
N VAL A 87 22.91 10.77 19.53
CA VAL A 87 24.32 11.21 19.45
C VAL A 87 25.23 10.05 19.05
N HIS A 88 25.00 8.84 19.58
CA HIS A 88 25.73 7.65 19.18
C HIS A 88 25.49 7.28 17.71
N ALA A 89 24.24 7.30 17.25
CA ALA A 89 23.89 7.05 15.85
C ALA A 89 24.55 8.07 14.91
N VAL A 90 24.49 9.37 15.24
CA VAL A 90 25.12 10.42 14.43
C VAL A 90 26.65 10.27 14.42
N SER A 91 27.25 9.94 15.57
CA SER A 91 28.69 9.68 15.64
C SER A 91 29.07 8.48 14.78
N ALA A 92 28.32 7.37 14.86
CA ALA A 92 28.56 6.17 14.07
C ALA A 92 28.48 6.46 12.56
N ILE A 93 27.49 7.26 12.12
CA ILE A 93 27.36 7.68 10.72
C ILE A 93 28.55 8.54 10.27
N ARG A 94 29.02 9.46 11.12
CA ARG A 94 30.16 10.34 10.80
C ARG A 94 31.49 9.59 10.73
N THR A 95 31.65 8.55 11.54
CA THR A 95 32.87 7.73 11.56
C THR A 95 32.79 6.53 10.63
N ALA A 96 31.62 6.24 10.05
CA ALA A 96 31.44 5.13 9.12
C ALA A 96 32.25 5.37 7.84
N ALA A 97 32.94 4.32 7.37
CA ALA A 97 33.60 4.39 6.07
C ALA A 97 32.55 4.64 4.98
N PRO A 98 32.81 5.52 4.00
CA PRO A 98 31.82 5.92 3.00
C PRO A 98 31.29 4.75 2.16
N GLY A 99 32.08 3.68 2.00
CA GLY A 99 31.65 2.46 1.32
C GLY A 99 30.49 1.74 2.03
N TRP A 100 30.51 1.67 3.37
CA TRP A 100 29.41 1.08 4.15
C TRP A 100 28.14 1.93 4.07
N LEU A 101 28.29 3.26 4.11
CA LEU A 101 27.16 4.17 3.95
C LEU A 101 26.53 4.05 2.55
N ALA A 102 27.36 4.00 1.50
CA ALA A 102 26.88 3.78 0.14
C ALA A 102 26.15 2.43 0.00
N LEU A 103 26.68 1.37 0.62
CA LEU A 103 26.05 0.05 0.62
C LEU A 103 24.70 0.06 1.36
N ALA A 104 24.61 0.72 2.52
CA ALA A 104 23.35 0.85 3.25
C ALA A 104 22.29 1.64 2.44
N ILE A 105 22.69 2.73 1.78
CA ILE A 105 21.79 3.52 0.91
C ILE A 105 21.34 2.67 -0.29
N ALA A 106 22.27 1.99 -0.96
CA ALA A 106 21.96 1.11 -2.09
C ALA A 106 21.02 -0.03 -1.68
N GLY A 107 21.27 -0.65 -0.52
CA GLY A 107 20.41 -1.67 0.08
C GLY A 107 19.01 -1.14 0.36
N GLY A 108 18.89 0.03 0.98
CA GLY A 108 17.59 0.67 1.22
C GLY A 108 16.81 0.95 -0.08
N LEU A 109 17.46 1.47 -1.12
CA LEU A 109 16.84 1.69 -2.43
C LEU A 109 16.42 0.39 -3.10
N LEU A 110 17.26 -0.64 -3.05
CA LEU A 110 16.95 -1.95 -3.59
C LEU A 110 15.75 -2.58 -2.88
N LEU A 111 15.67 -2.48 -1.55
CA LEU A 111 14.51 -2.93 -0.78
C LEU A 111 13.22 -2.21 -1.21
N GLN A 112 13.28 -0.90 -1.46
CA GLN A 112 12.11 -0.17 -1.98
C GLN A 112 11.69 -0.62 -3.38
N VAL A 113 12.65 -0.96 -4.25
CA VAL A 113 12.36 -1.55 -5.56
C VAL A 113 11.67 -2.89 -5.40
N VAL A 114 12.21 -3.79 -4.57
CA VAL A 114 11.61 -5.12 -4.32
C VAL A 114 10.20 -4.99 -3.73
N LEU A 115 9.99 -4.07 -2.78
CA LEU A 115 8.66 -3.76 -2.24
C LEU A 115 7.70 -3.22 -3.31
N GLY A 116 8.18 -2.46 -4.30
CA GLY A 116 7.36 -2.06 -5.45
C GLY A 116 6.98 -3.25 -6.35
N LEU A 117 7.84 -4.26 -6.44
CA LEU A 117 7.58 -5.47 -7.23
C LEU A 117 6.56 -6.42 -6.58
N THR A 118 6.29 -6.31 -5.26
CA THR A 118 5.27 -7.14 -4.60
C THR A 118 3.85 -6.89 -5.14
N PHE A 119 3.63 -5.74 -5.78
CA PHE A 119 2.37 -5.42 -6.43
C PHE A 119 2.15 -6.18 -7.75
N LEU A 120 3.23 -6.61 -8.41
CA LEU A 120 3.17 -7.20 -9.76
C LEU A 120 2.31 -8.47 -9.82
N PRO A 121 2.46 -9.48 -8.92
CA PRO A 121 1.64 -10.68 -8.97
C PRO A 121 0.15 -10.39 -8.78
N ILE A 122 -0.19 -9.40 -7.95
CA ILE A 122 -1.59 -9.04 -7.67
C ILE A 122 -2.21 -8.34 -8.89
N LEU A 123 -1.49 -7.39 -9.51
CA LEU A 123 -1.96 -6.66 -10.68
C LEU A 123 -2.06 -7.54 -11.94
N GLN A 124 -1.12 -8.47 -12.12
CA GLN A 124 -1.19 -9.47 -13.20
C GLN A 124 -2.44 -10.34 -13.08
N ARG A 125 -2.88 -10.67 -11.86
CA ARG A 125 -4.11 -11.44 -11.62
C ARG A 125 -5.38 -10.64 -11.92
N ILE A 126 -5.36 -9.34 -11.66
CA ILE A 126 -6.45 -8.41 -11.99
C ILE A 126 -6.56 -8.18 -13.51
N GLY A 127 -5.51 -8.51 -14.27
CA GLY A 127 -5.49 -8.30 -15.73
C GLY A 127 -5.09 -6.89 -16.13
N SER A 128 -4.49 -6.12 -15.20
CA SER A 128 -3.93 -4.79 -15.46
C SER A 128 -2.40 -4.86 -15.50
N PRO A 129 -1.79 -5.19 -16.65
CA PRO A 129 -0.34 -5.18 -16.77
C PRO A 129 0.17 -3.74 -16.71
N ILE A 130 0.97 -3.43 -15.68
CA ILE A 130 1.62 -2.13 -15.52
C ILE A 130 3.13 -2.30 -15.78
N PRO A 131 3.80 -1.34 -16.44
CA PRO A 131 5.26 -1.35 -16.53
C PRO A 131 5.90 -1.28 -15.13
N VAL A 132 6.93 -2.09 -14.91
CA VAL A 132 7.68 -2.17 -13.64
C VAL A 132 8.13 -0.79 -13.13
N ARG A 133 8.53 0.10 -14.03
CA ARG A 133 8.92 1.48 -13.67
C ARG A 133 7.80 2.24 -12.96
N ALA A 134 6.55 2.06 -13.38
CA ALA A 134 5.41 2.72 -12.74
C ALA A 134 5.10 2.13 -11.36
N LEU A 135 5.31 0.81 -11.16
CA LEU A 135 5.21 0.18 -9.83
C LEU A 135 6.23 0.78 -8.85
N ILE A 136 7.49 0.89 -9.28
CA ILE A 136 8.58 1.45 -8.47
C ILE A 136 8.27 2.92 -8.15
N ASN A 137 7.86 3.71 -9.13
CA ASN A 137 7.49 5.11 -8.93
C ASN A 137 6.31 5.26 -7.95
N ALA A 138 5.29 4.39 -8.05
CA ALA A 138 4.16 4.40 -7.14
C ALA A 138 4.59 4.08 -5.69
N GLN A 139 5.46 3.08 -5.50
CA GLN A 139 5.99 2.73 -4.19
C GLN A 139 6.85 3.85 -3.59
N ILE A 140 7.70 4.51 -4.40
CA ILE A 140 8.49 5.66 -3.95
C ILE A 140 7.59 6.83 -3.54
N GLN A 141 6.57 7.16 -4.33
CA GLN A 141 5.60 8.21 -3.96
C GLN A 141 4.87 7.85 -2.66
N ARG A 142 4.45 6.59 -2.53
CA ARG A 142 3.79 6.09 -1.32
C ARG A 142 4.68 6.23 -0.09
N ILE A 143 5.94 5.79 -0.14
CA ILE A 143 6.82 5.85 1.03
C ILE A 143 7.18 7.30 1.41
N ILE A 144 7.42 8.18 0.42
CA ILE A 144 7.67 9.62 0.69
C ILE A 144 6.46 10.25 1.39
N VAL A 145 5.25 9.98 0.90
CA VAL A 145 4.03 10.51 1.55
C VAL A 145 3.85 9.92 2.94
N ALA A 146 4.10 8.62 3.12
CA ALA A 146 3.99 7.96 4.42
C ALA A 146 4.97 8.52 5.46
N THR A 147 6.17 8.96 5.05
CA THR A 147 7.21 9.47 5.97
C THR A 147 7.06 10.96 6.27
N VAL A 148 6.57 11.76 5.31
CA VAL A 148 6.45 13.21 5.47
C VAL A 148 5.13 13.61 6.15
N VAL A 149 4.06 12.86 5.94
CA VAL A 149 2.72 13.22 6.45
C VAL A 149 2.46 12.55 7.81
N PRO A 150 2.12 13.28 8.87
CA PRO A 150 1.67 12.71 10.13
C PRO A 150 0.43 11.87 9.91
N ALA A 151 0.42 10.66 10.49
CA ALA A 151 -0.59 9.65 10.16
C ALA A 151 -0.67 9.40 8.63
N GLY A 152 0.48 9.37 7.96
CA GLY A 152 0.58 9.28 6.49
C GLY A 152 0.09 7.98 5.88
N GLY A 153 -0.39 7.00 6.67
CA GLY A 153 -0.95 5.74 6.20
C GLY A 153 -2.03 5.95 5.12
N PRO A 154 -3.19 6.55 5.42
CA PRO A 154 -4.24 6.81 4.43
C PRO A 154 -3.78 7.70 3.27
N ALA A 155 -2.98 8.74 3.54
CA ALA A 155 -2.46 9.63 2.51
C ALA A 155 -1.53 8.89 1.52
N SER A 156 -0.72 7.96 2.01
CA SER A 156 0.17 7.13 1.20
C SER A 156 -0.61 6.15 0.32
N VAL A 157 -1.70 5.57 0.83
CA VAL A 157 -2.60 4.72 0.05
C VAL A 157 -3.23 5.54 -1.08
N TYR A 158 -3.76 6.73 -0.78
CA TYR A 158 -4.31 7.62 -1.80
C TYR A 158 -3.27 8.03 -2.85
N ALA A 159 -2.04 8.36 -2.44
CA ALA A 159 -0.95 8.67 -3.36
C ALA A 159 -0.61 7.47 -4.26
N GLY A 160 -0.57 6.26 -3.70
CA GLY A 160 -0.38 5.02 -4.45
C GLY A 160 -1.51 4.76 -5.45
N VAL A 161 -2.76 4.88 -5.04
CA VAL A 161 -3.94 4.73 -5.91
C VAL A 161 -3.88 5.72 -7.08
N ARG A 162 -3.56 6.98 -6.81
CA ARG A 162 -3.40 8.00 -7.87
C ARG A 162 -2.23 7.68 -8.80
N ALA A 163 -1.12 7.15 -8.28
CA ALA A 163 0.02 6.75 -9.09
C ALA A 163 -0.32 5.57 -10.02
N PHE A 164 -1.09 4.58 -9.54
CA PHE A 164 -1.60 3.49 -10.36
C PHE A 164 -2.63 3.97 -11.39
N GLY A 165 -3.51 4.90 -11.03
CA GLY A 165 -4.47 5.52 -11.95
C GLY A 165 -3.81 6.23 -13.14
N ARG A 166 -2.67 6.91 -12.92
CA ARG A 166 -1.86 7.49 -14.02
C ARG A 166 -1.31 6.44 -14.98
N SER A 167 -1.29 5.17 -14.58
CA SER A 167 -0.82 4.05 -15.39
C SER A 167 -1.97 3.22 -15.97
N GLY A 168 -3.22 3.71 -15.88
CA GLY A 168 -4.40 3.08 -16.46
C GLY A 168 -5.11 2.06 -15.58
N VAL A 169 -4.73 1.91 -14.30
CA VAL A 169 -5.43 1.02 -13.36
C VAL A 169 -6.66 1.72 -12.82
N ASP A 170 -7.79 1.00 -12.74
CA ASP A 170 -8.97 1.53 -12.08
C ASP A 170 -8.69 1.84 -10.60
N SER A 171 -9.29 2.91 -10.06
CA SER A 171 -9.05 3.32 -8.68
C SER A 171 -9.49 2.26 -7.67
N SER A 172 -10.54 1.50 -7.99
CA SER A 172 -11.03 0.42 -7.14
C SER A 172 -10.06 -0.76 -7.09
N ASP A 173 -9.48 -1.14 -8.24
CA ASP A 173 -8.44 -2.18 -8.33
C ASP A 173 -7.16 -1.74 -7.61
N ALA A 174 -6.72 -0.50 -7.83
CA ALA A 174 -5.55 0.05 -7.16
C ALA A 174 -5.71 0.08 -5.64
N LEU A 175 -6.91 0.41 -5.14
CA LEU A 175 -7.22 0.37 -3.71
C LEU A 175 -7.22 -1.08 -3.19
N PHE A 176 -7.81 -2.01 -3.93
CA PHE A 176 -7.78 -3.43 -3.62
C PHE A 176 -6.35 -3.95 -3.48
N VAL A 177 -5.50 -3.67 -4.47
CA VAL A 177 -4.08 -4.05 -4.47
C VAL A 177 -3.33 -3.45 -3.28
N ALA A 178 -3.56 -2.17 -2.97
CA ALA A 178 -2.93 -1.51 -1.83
C ALA A 178 -3.35 -2.13 -0.49
N LEU A 179 -4.62 -2.49 -0.33
CA LEU A 179 -5.15 -3.13 0.88
C LEU A 179 -4.60 -4.54 1.05
N VAL A 180 -4.65 -5.37 0.00
CA VAL A 180 -4.10 -6.73 0.03
C VAL A 180 -2.62 -6.68 0.37
N ASN A 181 -1.83 -5.84 -0.32
CA ASN A 181 -0.40 -5.73 -0.04
C ASN A 181 -0.11 -5.22 1.38
N SER A 182 -0.93 -4.31 1.93
CA SER A 182 -0.76 -3.84 3.30
C SER A 182 -1.02 -4.94 4.33
N VAL A 183 -2.08 -5.73 4.15
CA VAL A 183 -2.38 -6.88 5.04
C VAL A 183 -1.27 -7.93 4.94
N LEU A 184 -0.76 -8.21 3.74
CA LEU A 184 0.36 -9.14 3.56
C LEU A 184 1.65 -8.63 4.21
N GLY A 185 1.96 -7.34 4.09
CA GLY A 185 3.11 -6.74 4.75
C GLY A 185 3.00 -6.77 6.28
N TYR A 186 1.81 -6.57 6.84
CA TYR A 186 1.62 -6.78 8.29
C TYR A 186 1.72 -8.26 8.68
N GLY A 187 1.22 -9.15 7.81
CA GLY A 187 1.34 -10.59 7.99
C GLY A 187 2.78 -11.07 8.02
N SER A 188 3.63 -10.64 7.08
CA SER A 188 5.07 -10.94 7.11
C SER A 188 5.72 -10.41 8.37
N PHE A 189 5.44 -9.15 8.73
CA PHE A 189 6.03 -8.53 9.92
C PHE A 189 5.75 -9.35 11.18
N VAL A 190 4.53 -9.87 11.34
CA VAL A 190 4.19 -10.74 12.46
C VAL A 190 4.95 -12.06 12.42
N LEU A 191 5.12 -12.67 11.25
CA LEU A 191 5.89 -13.91 11.11
C LEU A 191 7.35 -13.73 11.53
N VAL A 192 7.93 -12.56 11.30
CA VAL A 192 9.30 -12.23 11.71
C VAL A 192 9.38 -11.81 13.17
N LEU A 193 8.38 -11.06 13.65
CA LEU A 193 8.29 -10.60 15.03
C LEU A 193 8.16 -11.76 16.02
N LEU A 194 7.42 -12.82 15.67
CA LEU A 194 7.18 -13.96 16.56
C LEU A 194 8.47 -14.65 17.04
N PRO A 195 9.39 -15.08 16.16
CA PRO A 195 10.71 -15.60 16.57
C PRO A 195 11.49 -14.64 17.45
N ALA A 196 11.50 -13.34 17.12
CA ALA A 196 12.21 -12.34 17.92
C ALA A 196 11.64 -12.25 19.35
N LEU A 197 10.32 -12.25 19.49
CA LEU A 197 9.66 -12.25 20.80
C LEU A 197 9.95 -13.52 21.60
N ILE A 198 9.99 -14.69 20.94
CA ILE A 198 10.35 -15.95 21.59
C ILE A 198 11.77 -15.87 22.16
N VAL A 199 12.75 -15.43 21.36
CA VAL A 199 14.14 -15.31 21.80
C VAL A 199 14.28 -14.35 22.99
N ILE A 200 13.66 -13.17 22.92
CA ILE A 200 13.70 -12.19 24.01
C ILE A 200 12.97 -12.73 25.26
N SER A 201 11.90 -13.51 25.09
CA SER A 201 11.15 -14.10 26.21
C SER A 201 11.96 -15.13 26.98
N VAL A 202 12.74 -15.95 26.28
CA VAL A 202 13.65 -16.92 26.89
C VAL A 202 14.81 -16.20 27.61
N ALA A 203 15.26 -15.06 27.08
CA ALA A 203 16.29 -14.24 27.72
C ALA A 203 15.81 -13.50 28.99
N GLY A 204 14.51 -13.50 29.30
CA GLY A 204 13.97 -12.92 30.53
C GLY A 204 13.94 -11.38 30.58
N SER A 205 14.18 -10.69 29.46
CA SER A 205 14.31 -9.22 29.40
C SER A 205 13.07 -8.48 28.88
N LEU A 206 11.92 -9.14 28.76
CA LEU A 206 10.70 -8.50 28.26
C LEU A 206 10.07 -7.57 29.30
N SER A 207 10.11 -6.28 29.00
CA SER A 207 9.25 -5.29 29.67
C SER A 207 7.77 -5.61 29.43
N ARG A 208 6.94 -5.44 30.47
CA ARG A 208 5.47 -5.63 30.38
C ARG A 208 4.83 -4.80 29.26
N LEU A 209 5.36 -3.60 29.00
CA LEU A 209 4.88 -2.73 27.94
C LEU A 209 5.10 -3.33 26.55
N ILE A 210 6.25 -4.01 26.34
CA ILE A 210 6.55 -4.70 25.09
C ILE A 210 5.57 -5.86 24.91
N VAL A 211 5.35 -6.68 25.95
CA VAL A 211 4.40 -7.80 25.90
C VAL A 211 3.01 -7.34 25.51
N ILE A 212 2.47 -6.31 26.18
CA ILE A 212 1.13 -5.79 25.90
C ILE A 212 1.06 -5.20 24.49
N GLY A 213 2.06 -4.41 24.09
CA GLY A 213 2.12 -3.80 22.76
C GLY A 213 2.19 -4.85 21.64
N SER A 214 3.06 -5.85 21.79
CA SER A 214 3.19 -6.96 20.86
C SER A 214 1.92 -7.81 20.80
N ALA A 215 1.29 -8.12 21.93
CA ALA A 215 0.04 -8.87 21.97
C ALA A 215 -1.10 -8.11 21.26
N ALA A 216 -1.24 -6.81 21.51
CA ALA A 216 -2.23 -5.98 20.83
C ALA A 216 -2.00 -5.94 19.31
N MET A 217 -0.74 -5.76 18.88
CA MET A 217 -0.36 -5.78 17.47
C MET A 217 -0.67 -7.13 16.81
N LEU A 218 -0.31 -8.25 17.47
CA LEU A 218 -0.59 -9.60 16.99
C LEU A 218 -2.09 -9.84 16.81
N VAL A 219 -2.91 -9.40 17.77
CA VAL A 219 -4.38 -9.51 17.68
C VAL A 219 -4.91 -8.69 16.50
N ILE A 220 -4.46 -7.44 16.33
CA ILE A 220 -4.90 -6.59 15.22
C ILE A 220 -4.55 -7.23 13.88
N VAL A 221 -3.31 -7.68 13.70
CA VAL A 221 -2.88 -8.30 12.44
C VAL A 221 -3.59 -9.63 12.20
N ALA A 222 -3.80 -10.45 13.23
CA ALA A 222 -4.57 -11.67 13.12
C ALA A 222 -6.02 -11.40 12.66
N VAL A 223 -6.67 -10.39 13.23
CA VAL A 223 -8.01 -9.96 12.81
C VAL A 223 -8.01 -9.49 11.35
N LEU A 224 -7.02 -8.69 10.93
CA LEU A 224 -6.89 -8.24 9.54
C LEU A 224 -6.66 -9.40 8.57
N MET A 225 -5.78 -10.34 8.91
CA MET A 225 -5.48 -11.51 8.10
C MET A 225 -6.68 -12.45 7.99
N VAL A 226 -7.33 -12.77 9.12
CA VAL A 226 -8.56 -13.59 9.13
C VAL A 226 -9.67 -12.90 8.36
N GLY A 227 -9.85 -11.59 8.57
CA GLY A 227 -10.80 -10.76 7.83
C GLY A 227 -10.57 -10.85 6.33
N LEU A 228 -9.34 -10.63 5.86
CA LEU A 228 -8.98 -10.75 4.45
C LEU A 228 -9.24 -12.17 3.91
N VAL A 229 -8.83 -13.22 4.62
CA VAL A 229 -9.04 -14.61 4.18
C VAL A 229 -10.54 -14.95 4.09
N VAL A 230 -11.34 -14.53 5.06
CA VAL A 230 -12.80 -14.72 5.03
C VAL A 230 -13.42 -13.98 3.86
N LEU A 231 -12.97 -12.74 3.62
CA LEU A 231 -13.44 -11.89 2.52
C LEU A 231 -13.15 -12.54 1.16
N LEU A 232 -11.93 -13.05 0.96
CA LEU A 232 -11.49 -13.70 -0.28
C LEU A 232 -12.12 -15.08 -0.50
N ARG A 233 -12.60 -15.75 0.56
CA ARG A 233 -13.26 -17.06 0.45
C ARG A 233 -14.72 -16.96 -0.01
N GLY A 234 -15.37 -15.80 0.09
CA GLY A 234 -16.78 -15.65 -0.28
C GLY A 234 -17.75 -16.52 0.51
N SER A 235 -17.36 -17.00 1.69
CA SER A 235 -18.20 -17.89 2.49
C SER A 235 -19.41 -17.15 3.06
N ALA A 236 -20.52 -17.84 3.35
CA ALA A 236 -21.68 -17.27 4.07
C ALA A 236 -21.33 -16.60 5.42
N LEU A 237 -20.13 -16.89 5.96
CA LEU A 237 -19.59 -16.18 7.12
C LEU A 237 -19.31 -14.70 6.84
N SER A 238 -18.93 -14.32 5.61
CA SER A 238 -18.67 -12.94 5.23
C SER A 238 -19.96 -12.12 5.29
N GLU A 239 -21.08 -12.63 4.79
CA GLU A 239 -22.38 -11.95 4.85
C GLU A 239 -22.80 -11.67 6.30
N ARG A 240 -22.70 -12.67 7.19
CA ARG A 240 -23.02 -12.50 8.62
C ARG A 240 -22.11 -11.49 9.33
N LEU A 241 -20.83 -11.43 8.95
CA LEU A 241 -19.88 -10.46 9.48
C LEU A 241 -20.19 -9.05 8.97
N LEU A 242 -20.55 -8.93 7.70
CA LEU A 242 -20.92 -7.66 7.07
C LEU A 242 -22.18 -7.05 7.70
N ASP A 243 -23.15 -7.88 8.07
CA ASP A 243 -24.38 -7.43 8.74
C ASP A 243 -24.15 -6.93 10.18
N LYS A 244 -23.02 -7.31 10.80
CA LYS A 244 -22.62 -6.83 12.14
C LYS A 244 -21.82 -5.54 12.12
N LEU A 245 -21.48 -5.00 10.94
CA LEU A 245 -20.73 -3.74 10.86
C LEU A 245 -21.60 -2.57 11.34
N PRO A 246 -21.06 -1.69 12.21
CA PRO A 246 -21.85 -0.64 12.85
C PRO A 246 -22.30 0.45 11.88
N SER A 247 -21.59 0.64 10.76
CA SER A 247 -21.95 1.65 9.76
C SER A 247 -22.32 1.00 8.44
N ARG A 248 -23.50 1.39 7.93
CA ARG A 248 -24.04 0.92 6.63
C ARG A 248 -23.05 1.16 5.48
N GLY A 249 -22.35 2.30 5.51
CA GLY A 249 -21.34 2.62 4.49
C GLY A 249 -20.14 1.66 4.48
N LEU A 250 -19.66 1.19 5.64
CA LEU A 250 -18.59 0.18 5.70
C LEU A 250 -19.08 -1.17 5.17
N ALA A 251 -20.31 -1.55 5.51
CA ALA A 251 -20.90 -2.79 5.01
C ALA A 251 -21.04 -2.77 3.48
N GLU A 252 -21.55 -1.67 2.91
CA GLU A 252 -21.66 -1.49 1.45
C GLU A 252 -20.30 -1.49 0.77
N TRP A 253 -19.33 -0.75 1.31
CA TRP A 253 -17.96 -0.74 0.80
C TRP A 253 -17.33 -2.14 0.82
N ALA A 254 -17.47 -2.86 1.93
CA ALA A 254 -16.90 -4.20 2.08
C ALA A 254 -17.61 -5.23 1.18
N ARG A 255 -18.93 -5.10 0.95
CA ARG A 255 -19.64 -5.90 -0.07
C ARG A 255 -19.12 -5.62 -1.47
N GLY A 256 -18.89 -4.34 -1.81
CA GLY A 256 -18.28 -3.94 -3.08
C GLY A 256 -16.89 -4.56 -3.26
N PHE A 257 -16.07 -4.53 -2.20
CA PHE A 257 -14.75 -5.17 -2.18
C PHE A 257 -14.84 -6.69 -2.37
N VAL A 258 -15.77 -7.38 -1.70
CA VAL A 258 -16.00 -8.83 -1.88
C VAL A 258 -16.37 -9.13 -3.32
N ALA A 259 -17.36 -8.42 -3.86
CA ALA A 259 -17.80 -8.59 -5.24
C ALA A 259 -16.64 -8.39 -6.23
N GLN A 260 -15.84 -7.35 -6.03
CA GLN A 260 -14.65 -7.08 -6.83
C GLN A 260 -13.59 -8.18 -6.70
N SER A 261 -13.32 -8.68 -5.50
CA SER A 261 -12.35 -9.75 -5.29
C SER A 261 -12.74 -11.04 -6.01
N HIS A 262 -14.04 -11.35 -6.06
CA HIS A 262 -14.58 -12.50 -6.78
C HIS A 262 -14.48 -12.34 -8.29
N GLN A 263 -14.71 -11.14 -8.82
CA GLN A 263 -14.57 -10.84 -10.25
C GLN A 263 -13.13 -11.08 -10.74
N HIS A 264 -12.13 -10.76 -9.92
CA HIS A 264 -10.71 -10.94 -10.27
C HIS A 264 -10.17 -12.35 -10.00
N GLY A 265 -10.97 -13.25 -9.40
CA GLY A 265 -10.57 -14.63 -9.17
C GLY A 265 -9.33 -14.81 -8.28
N VAL A 266 -8.98 -13.81 -7.46
CA VAL A 266 -7.80 -13.83 -6.60
C VAL A 266 -7.99 -14.88 -5.50
N ARG A 267 -7.20 -15.95 -5.51
CA ARG A 267 -7.26 -17.01 -4.50
C ARG A 267 -6.24 -16.77 -3.41
N ALA A 268 -6.49 -17.28 -2.19
CA ALA A 268 -5.54 -17.18 -1.09
C ALA A 268 -4.13 -17.75 -1.43
N ARG A 269 -4.06 -18.77 -2.29
CA ARG A 269 -2.78 -19.32 -2.78
C ARG A 269 -1.96 -18.33 -3.59
N ASP A 270 -2.61 -17.38 -4.28
CA ASP A 270 -1.92 -16.36 -5.09
C ASP A 270 -1.24 -15.32 -4.20
N LEU A 271 -1.62 -15.26 -2.91
CA LEU A 271 -1.03 -14.36 -1.92
C LEU A 271 0.25 -14.92 -1.28
N VAL A 272 0.54 -16.22 -1.45
CA VAL A 272 1.73 -16.85 -0.86
C VAL A 272 3.01 -16.26 -1.45
N SER A 273 3.02 -15.99 -2.76
CA SER A 273 4.16 -15.37 -3.45
C SER A 273 4.47 -13.96 -2.91
N PRO A 274 3.53 -12.99 -2.91
CA PRO A 274 3.79 -11.67 -2.35
C PRO A 274 4.08 -11.70 -0.85
N LEU A 275 3.48 -12.61 -0.08
CA LEU A 275 3.82 -12.81 1.33
C LEU A 275 5.29 -13.26 1.50
N GLY A 276 5.73 -14.23 0.70
CA GLY A 276 7.11 -14.71 0.70
C GLY A 276 8.12 -13.63 0.34
N ILE A 277 7.80 -12.77 -0.65
CA ILE A 277 8.67 -11.64 -1.01
C ILE A 277 8.77 -10.65 0.15
N ASN A 278 7.65 -10.28 0.78
CA ASN A 278 7.68 -9.38 1.94
C ASN A 278 8.48 -9.98 3.10
N LEU A 279 8.34 -11.29 3.35
CA LEU A 279 9.11 -12.00 4.39
C LEU A 279 10.62 -11.96 4.12
N VAL A 280 11.04 -12.19 2.87
CA VAL A 280 12.45 -12.10 2.48
C VAL A 280 12.97 -10.67 2.65
N VAL A 281 12.20 -9.67 2.24
CA VAL A 281 12.55 -8.25 2.42
C VAL A 281 12.78 -7.92 3.89
N GLU A 282 11.92 -8.39 4.78
CA GLU A 282 12.05 -8.15 6.22
C GLU A 282 13.26 -8.86 6.83
N ILE A 283 13.50 -10.13 6.47
CA ILE A 283 14.67 -10.89 6.95
C ILE A 283 15.97 -10.22 6.49
N VAL A 284 16.05 -9.81 5.22
CA VAL A 284 17.19 -9.08 4.68
C VAL A 284 17.34 -7.74 5.39
N GLY A 285 16.24 -7.01 5.59
CA GLY A 285 16.24 -5.74 6.32
C GLY A 285 16.78 -5.87 7.73
N ILE A 286 16.40 -6.91 8.46
CA ILE A 286 16.92 -7.20 9.81
C ILE A 286 18.39 -7.61 9.77
N SER A 287 18.81 -8.39 8.78
CA SER A 287 20.20 -8.86 8.67
C SER A 287 21.19 -7.73 8.35
N VAL A 288 20.71 -6.62 7.80
CA VAL A 288 21.51 -5.42 7.48
C VAL A 288 21.62 -4.47 8.68
N LEU A 289 20.72 -4.59 9.66
CA LEU A 289 20.71 -3.77 10.89
C LEU A 289 21.59 -4.38 11.98
#